data_AF-A0A7S1QJC1-F1
#
_entry.id   AF-A0A7S1QJC1-F1
#
_cell.length_a   1.000
_cell.length_b   1.000
_cell.length_c   1.000
_cell.angle_alpha   90.00
_cell.angle_beta   90.00
_cell.angle_gamma   90.00
#
_symmetry.space_group_name_H-M   'P 1'
#
loop_
_entity.id
_entity.type
_entity.pdbx_description
1 polymer ?
#
loop_
_entity_poly.entity_id
_entity_poly.type
_entity_poly.pdbx_seq_one_letter_code
_entity_poly.pdbx_strand_id
1 'polypeptide(L)'
;TDEATYQKFMRFRQMREDPTVRECPSCSSLCRPSVDDSGSVVAEMTCGDCGASFCYYHSNAHVGRPCSEYRREIARQERLNERGAMHGTKACPDCGIMTEKTGGCNHMTCQRCGADWCWTCATRLEDGQAAVYEHYHGGGPAGCRQFEDFDPRSPLAYLLRCLAAPVRVVSVLLFLVLGLTMLVWFPVAFICLAPCHRCSLRSECMECVLLCAVNLAFLPFVAFQLCWILCSACLWLMLKPCGAECGHLVFLMQVPFVSVLPLIAGVLSVRGRRGNRQAWPNEWELQEDALDAVEQHDRRRVVLDPLSSSEEEEEGGDDDAD
;
A
#
# COMPACT_ATOMS: atom_id res chain seq x y z
N THR A 1 44.63 11.05 -32.12
CA THR A 1 43.92 11.24 -30.83
C THR A 1 43.74 12.71 -30.63
N ASP A 2 42.55 13.14 -30.23
CA ASP A 2 42.30 14.55 -29.91
C ASP A 2 43.11 14.96 -28.65
N GLU A 3 43.55 16.21 -28.61
CA GLU A 3 44.37 16.75 -27.52
C GLU A 3 43.66 16.61 -26.16
N ALA A 4 42.34 16.77 -26.13
CA ALA A 4 41.56 16.66 -24.90
C ALA A 4 41.57 15.24 -24.30
N THR A 5 41.46 14.21 -25.14
CA THR A 5 41.57 12.80 -24.73
C THR A 5 42.97 12.49 -24.21
N TYR A 6 44.02 13.04 -24.83
CA TYR A 6 45.40 12.88 -24.35
C TYR A 6 45.58 13.51 -22.96
N GLN A 7 45.09 14.74 -22.76
CA GLN A 7 45.14 15.41 -21.45
C GLN A 7 44.37 14.62 -20.37
N LYS A 8 43.18 14.11 -20.69
CA LYS A 8 42.39 13.25 -19.78
C LYS A 8 43.14 11.97 -19.41
N PHE A 9 43.78 11.32 -20.39
CA PHE A 9 44.61 10.13 -20.16
C PHE A 9 45.77 10.42 -19.20
N MET A 10 46.47 11.55 -19.39
CA MET A 10 47.59 11.95 -18.53
C MET A 10 47.13 12.20 -17.09
N ARG A 11 45.96 12.83 -16.89
CA ARG A 11 45.38 13.01 -15.53
C ARG A 11 45.05 11.67 -14.86
N PHE A 12 44.40 10.75 -15.57
CA PHE A 12 44.10 9.42 -15.03
C PHE A 12 45.35 8.62 -14.71
N ARG A 13 46.40 8.74 -15.52
CA ARG A 13 47.70 8.12 -15.25
C ARG A 13 48.29 8.64 -13.95
N GLN A 14 48.31 9.96 -13.74
CA GLN A 14 48.84 10.56 -12.52
C GLN A 14 48.03 10.18 -11.26
N MET A 15 46.71 10.10 -11.34
CA MET A 15 45.88 9.62 -10.22
C MET A 15 46.08 8.13 -9.92
N ARG A 16 46.51 7.32 -10.89
CA ARG A 16 46.93 5.93 -10.66
C ARG A 16 48.32 5.83 -10.03
N GLU A 17 49.24 6.71 -10.40
CA GLU A 17 50.61 6.77 -9.85
C GLU A 17 50.61 7.28 -8.40
N ASP A 18 49.78 8.28 -8.09
CA ASP A 18 49.59 8.82 -6.74
C ASP A 18 48.12 8.70 -6.31
N PRO A 19 47.74 7.65 -5.56
CA PRO A 19 46.37 7.41 -5.13
C PRO A 19 45.81 8.49 -4.21
N THR A 20 46.65 9.40 -3.70
CA THR A 20 46.21 10.50 -2.84
C THR A 20 45.74 11.71 -3.62
N VAL A 21 46.09 11.83 -4.90
CA VAL A 21 45.70 12.97 -5.74
C VAL A 21 44.24 12.86 -6.17
N ARG A 22 43.53 14.00 -6.22
CA ARG A 22 42.14 14.10 -6.68
C ARG A 22 42.00 15.17 -7.75
N GLU A 23 41.14 14.92 -8.73
CA GLU A 23 40.79 15.89 -9.77
C GLU A 23 39.72 16.87 -9.26
N CYS A 24 39.93 18.17 -9.47
CA CYS A 24 38.98 19.20 -9.11
C CYS A 24 37.72 19.11 -9.99
N PRO A 25 36.51 19.04 -9.42
CA PRO A 25 35.27 18.94 -10.20
C PRO A 25 34.94 20.20 -11.02
N SER A 26 35.54 21.35 -10.70
CA SER A 26 35.27 22.63 -11.37
C SER A 26 36.22 22.92 -12.54
N CYS A 27 37.52 22.68 -12.37
CA CYS A 27 38.54 23.03 -13.38
C CYS A 27 39.37 21.85 -13.88
N SER A 28 39.12 20.63 -13.36
CA SER A 28 39.87 19.41 -13.69
C SER A 28 41.37 19.44 -13.32
N SER A 29 41.81 20.41 -12.52
CA SER A 29 43.18 20.44 -12.00
C SER A 29 43.39 19.39 -10.92
N LEU A 30 44.58 18.80 -10.87
CA LEU A 30 44.94 17.80 -9.87
C LEU A 30 45.36 18.47 -8.57
N CYS A 31 44.69 18.09 -7.48
CA CYS A 31 44.85 18.66 -6.16
C CYS A 31 45.33 17.58 -5.18
N ARG A 32 46.21 17.97 -4.24
CA ARG A 32 46.68 17.11 -3.15
C ARG A 32 45.98 17.45 -1.83
N PRO A 33 45.69 16.45 -0.99
CA PRO A 33 45.06 16.69 0.29
C PRO A 33 46.03 17.32 1.28
N SER A 34 45.46 18.06 2.24
CA SER A 34 46.16 18.35 3.47
C SER A 34 46.07 17.15 4.40
N VAL A 35 47.11 16.95 5.20
CA VAL A 35 47.16 15.94 6.25
C VAL A 35 47.14 16.64 7.60
N ASP A 36 46.45 16.04 8.56
CA ASP A 36 46.46 16.52 9.94
C ASP A 36 47.70 16.04 10.70
N ASP A 37 47.84 16.49 11.96
CA ASP A 37 48.95 16.13 12.83
C ASP A 37 49.05 14.61 13.12
N SER A 38 47.96 13.87 12.88
CA SER A 38 47.92 12.41 13.01
C SER A 38 48.35 11.68 11.73
N GLY A 39 48.67 12.41 10.66
CA GLY A 39 48.96 11.87 9.34
C GLY A 39 47.71 11.43 8.57
N SER A 40 46.51 11.77 9.05
CA SER A 40 45.25 11.44 8.40
C SER A 40 44.86 12.50 7.38
N VAL A 41 44.23 12.08 6.29
CA VAL A 41 43.76 12.99 5.22
C VAL A 41 42.60 13.83 5.73
N VAL A 42 42.73 15.16 5.62
CA VAL A 42 41.62 16.08 5.84
C VAL A 42 40.69 16.03 4.63
N ALA A 43 39.44 15.66 4.86
CA ALA A 43 38.49 15.43 3.78
C ALA A 43 38.07 16.71 3.05
N GLU A 44 38.20 17.88 3.68
CA GLU A 44 37.88 19.17 3.07
C GLU A 44 39.06 19.69 2.23
N MET A 45 38.82 19.81 0.92
CA MET A 45 39.81 20.19 -0.08
C MET A 45 39.49 21.56 -0.63
N THR A 46 40.51 22.34 -0.96
CA THR A 46 40.38 23.59 -1.73
C THR A 46 41.33 23.54 -2.92
N CYS A 47 40.80 23.78 -4.13
CA CYS A 47 41.61 23.81 -5.35
C CYS A 47 42.49 25.07 -5.39
N GLY A 48 43.80 24.91 -5.61
CA GLY A 48 44.74 26.04 -5.74
C GLY A 48 44.53 26.87 -7.01
N ASP A 49 44.03 26.26 -8.09
CA ASP A 49 43.92 26.94 -9.40
C ASP A 49 42.62 27.74 -9.55
N CYS A 50 41.51 27.25 -8.98
CA CYS A 50 40.19 27.87 -9.13
C CYS A 50 39.48 28.23 -7.81
N GLY A 51 40.04 27.86 -6.65
CA GLY A 51 39.48 28.18 -5.34
C GLY A 51 38.24 27.36 -4.94
N ALA A 52 37.80 26.39 -5.75
CA ALA A 52 36.64 25.57 -5.43
C ALA A 52 36.89 24.67 -4.22
N SER A 53 35.93 24.64 -3.28
CA SER A 53 35.92 23.72 -2.13
C SER A 53 35.18 22.41 -2.47
N PHE A 54 35.78 21.26 -2.16
CA PHE A 54 35.20 19.95 -2.43
C PHE A 54 35.67 18.89 -1.42
N CYS A 55 35.03 17.73 -1.40
CA CYS A 55 35.38 16.61 -0.54
C CYS A 55 36.37 15.66 -1.22
N TYR A 56 37.37 15.20 -0.46
CA TYR A 56 38.35 14.20 -0.88
C TYR A 56 37.73 12.86 -1.30
N TYR A 57 36.68 12.42 -0.58
CA TYR A 57 36.02 11.12 -0.79
C TYR A 57 34.82 11.18 -1.72
N HIS A 58 34.06 12.29 -1.68
CA HIS A 58 32.76 12.39 -2.35
C HIS A 58 32.70 13.56 -3.36
N SER A 59 33.84 14.15 -3.72
CA SER A 59 33.90 15.28 -4.66
C SER A 59 32.96 16.42 -4.27
N ASN A 60 32.07 16.87 -5.15
CA ASN A 60 31.12 17.96 -4.91
C ASN A 60 29.80 17.52 -4.23
N ALA A 61 29.69 16.28 -3.75
CA ALA A 61 28.43 15.75 -3.22
C ALA A 61 27.97 16.42 -1.92
N HIS A 62 28.90 16.90 -1.09
CA HIS A 62 28.59 17.67 0.12
C HIS A 62 29.67 18.72 0.37
N VAL A 63 29.29 20.00 0.34
CA VAL A 63 30.19 21.13 0.62
C VAL A 63 29.85 21.70 2.00
N GLY A 64 30.86 21.93 2.83
CA GLY A 64 30.70 22.50 4.18
C GLY A 64 30.00 21.60 5.21
N ARG A 65 29.74 20.33 4.87
CA ARG A 65 29.18 19.30 5.78
C ARG A 65 30.17 18.16 5.97
N PRO A 66 30.27 17.57 7.17
CA PRO A 66 31.18 16.46 7.42
C PRO A 66 30.73 15.19 6.68
N CYS A 67 31.71 14.40 6.20
CA CYS A 67 31.46 13.13 5.50
C CYS A 67 30.59 12.14 6.29
N SER A 68 30.63 12.19 7.62
CA SER A 68 29.83 11.33 8.50
C SER A 68 28.34 11.64 8.40
N GLU A 69 27.97 12.91 8.26
CA GLU A 69 26.59 13.34 8.13
C GLU A 69 26.04 12.97 6.75
N TYR A 70 26.79 13.26 5.68
CA TYR A 70 26.45 12.87 4.32
C TYR A 70 26.22 11.35 4.19
N ARG A 71 27.11 10.53 4.75
CA ARG A 71 26.95 9.05 4.75
C ARG A 71 25.68 8.59 5.46
N ARG A 72 25.31 9.21 6.58
CA ARG A 72 24.05 8.90 7.28
C ARG A 72 22.83 9.28 6.45
N GLU A 73 22.89 10.41 5.76
CA GLU A 73 21.80 10.87 4.90
C GLU A 73 21.57 9.94 3.71
N ILE A 74 22.64 9.58 2.99
CA ILE A 74 22.57 8.63 1.88
C ILE A 74 22.04 7.28 2.35
N ALA A 75 22.55 6.73 3.46
CA ALA A 75 22.06 5.47 4.02
C ALA A 75 20.58 5.54 4.42
N ARG A 76 20.11 6.70 4.91
CA ARG A 76 18.69 6.92 5.22
C ARG A 76 17.85 6.96 3.94
N GLN A 77 18.31 7.66 2.91
CA GLN A 77 17.64 7.75 1.62
C GLN A 77 17.54 6.37 0.95
N GLU A 78 18.62 5.59 0.97
CA GLU A 78 18.65 4.24 0.45
C GLU A 78 17.61 3.35 1.15
N ARG A 79 17.55 3.36 2.48
CA ARG A 79 16.50 2.65 3.24
C ARG A 79 15.08 3.09 2.90
N LEU A 80 14.87 4.39 2.66
CA LEU A 80 13.55 4.91 2.28
C LEU A 80 13.20 4.52 0.84
N ASN A 81 14.18 4.49 -0.06
CA ASN A 81 14.01 4.03 -1.43
C ASN A 81 13.74 2.52 -1.48
N GLU A 82 14.43 1.72 -0.67
CA GLU A 82 14.17 0.29 -0.51
C GLU A 82 12.75 0.06 0.00
N ARG A 83 12.34 0.76 1.06
CA ARG A 83 10.96 0.70 1.57
C ARG A 83 9.93 1.16 0.53
N GLY A 84 10.23 2.24 -0.18
CA GLY A 84 9.41 2.78 -1.27
C GLY A 84 9.26 1.79 -2.44
N ALA A 85 10.34 1.11 -2.81
CA ALA A 85 10.36 0.09 -3.85
C ALA A 85 9.65 -1.21 -3.39
N MET A 86 9.63 -1.50 -2.10
CA MET A 86 8.85 -2.61 -1.55
C MET A 86 7.35 -2.28 -1.43
N HIS A 87 6.96 -1.00 -1.41
CA HIS A 87 5.55 -0.65 -1.38
C HIS A 87 4.86 -0.99 -2.70
N GLY A 88 3.86 -1.87 -2.61
CA GLY A 88 3.12 -2.33 -3.79
C GLY A 88 3.82 -3.43 -4.58
N THR A 89 4.91 -4.00 -4.05
CA THR A 89 5.56 -5.18 -4.61
C THR A 89 5.32 -6.42 -3.74
N LYS A 90 5.30 -7.60 -4.36
CA LYS A 90 5.20 -8.90 -3.69
C LYS A 90 6.23 -9.86 -4.28
N ALA A 91 6.77 -10.75 -3.46
CA ALA A 91 7.70 -11.77 -3.92
C ALA A 91 6.96 -12.85 -4.74
N CYS A 92 7.55 -13.27 -5.86
CA CYS A 92 7.09 -14.44 -6.59
C CYS A 92 7.18 -15.69 -5.69
N PRO A 93 6.12 -16.50 -5.57
CA PRO A 93 6.12 -17.67 -4.68
C PRO A 93 7.07 -18.79 -5.12
N ASP A 94 7.50 -18.78 -6.38
CA ASP A 94 8.38 -19.80 -6.95
C ASP A 94 9.87 -19.41 -6.84
N CYS A 95 10.24 -18.18 -7.24
CA CYS A 95 11.64 -17.75 -7.30
C CYS A 95 12.03 -16.61 -6.35
N GLY A 96 11.09 -16.06 -5.59
CA GLY A 96 11.34 -15.01 -4.59
C GLY A 96 11.65 -13.62 -5.15
N ILE A 97 11.68 -13.42 -6.48
CA ILE A 97 11.91 -12.08 -7.04
C ILE A 97 10.77 -11.14 -6.66
N MET A 98 11.10 -9.91 -6.25
CA MET A 98 10.09 -8.87 -6.02
C MET A 98 9.46 -8.48 -7.35
N THR A 99 8.14 -8.50 -7.38
CA THR A 99 7.32 -8.19 -8.55
C THR A 99 6.33 -7.08 -8.21
N GLU A 100 6.09 -6.17 -9.15
CA GLU A 100 5.09 -5.12 -9.03
C GLU A 100 3.83 -5.52 -9.77
N LYS A 101 2.65 -5.20 -9.21
CA LYS A 101 1.37 -5.50 -9.85
C LYS A 101 1.17 -4.59 -11.07
N THR A 102 1.17 -5.18 -12.26
CA THR A 102 0.75 -4.49 -13.48
C THR A 102 -0.78 -4.47 -13.58
N GLY A 103 -1.41 -3.51 -12.87
CA GLY A 103 -2.78 -3.02 -13.04
C GLY A 103 -3.94 -4.03 -13.16
N GLY A 104 -4.93 -3.96 -12.24
CA GLY A 104 -6.28 -4.53 -12.37
C GLY A 104 -6.42 -6.06 -12.39
N CYS A 105 -5.43 -6.79 -12.91
CA CYS A 105 -5.37 -8.24 -12.96
C CYS A 105 -4.56 -8.79 -11.78
N ASN A 106 -5.14 -9.73 -11.04
CA ASN A 106 -4.48 -10.48 -9.98
C ASN A 106 -3.72 -11.70 -10.50
N HIS A 107 -4.00 -12.15 -11.73
CA HIS A 107 -3.17 -13.16 -12.40
C HIS A 107 -1.89 -12.51 -12.90
N MET A 108 -0.77 -12.97 -12.38
CA MET A 108 0.56 -12.48 -12.72
C MET A 108 1.42 -13.62 -13.27
N THR A 109 2.25 -13.28 -14.24
CA THR A 109 3.28 -14.17 -14.79
C THR A 109 4.64 -13.60 -14.40
N CYS A 110 5.44 -14.37 -13.67
CA CYS A 110 6.74 -13.91 -13.22
C CYS A 110 7.71 -13.75 -14.40
N GLN A 111 8.32 -12.57 -14.57
CA GLN A 111 9.26 -12.33 -15.67
C GLN A 111 10.57 -13.11 -15.55
N ARG A 112 10.96 -13.54 -14.35
CA ARG A 112 12.17 -14.34 -14.12
C ARG A 112 11.96 -15.83 -14.41
N CYS A 113 11.05 -16.49 -13.68
CA CYS A 113 10.84 -17.94 -13.78
C CYS A 113 9.68 -18.36 -14.69
N GLY A 114 8.89 -17.41 -15.21
CA GLY A 114 7.73 -17.70 -16.05
C GLY A 114 6.52 -18.29 -15.33
N ALA A 115 6.58 -18.50 -14.01
CA ALA A 115 5.48 -19.07 -13.25
C ALA A 115 4.26 -18.13 -13.20
N ASP A 116 3.08 -18.69 -13.45
CA ASP A 116 1.80 -18.04 -13.20
C ASP A 116 1.43 -18.13 -11.72
N TRP A 117 0.95 -17.04 -11.14
CA TRP A 117 0.58 -16.96 -9.73
C TRP A 117 -0.46 -15.88 -9.47
N CYS A 118 -1.11 -15.96 -8.31
CA CYS A 118 -2.14 -15.01 -7.88
C CYS A 118 -1.55 -13.94 -6.93
N TRP A 119 -1.71 -12.67 -7.29
CA TRP A 119 -1.28 -11.52 -6.48
C TRP A 119 -1.95 -11.49 -5.10
N THR A 120 -3.21 -11.90 -5.00
CA THR A 120 -4.00 -11.79 -3.78
C THR A 120 -3.51 -12.76 -2.72
N CYS A 121 -3.47 -14.05 -3.04
CA CYS A 121 -3.11 -15.12 -2.11
C CYS A 121 -1.64 -15.58 -2.21
N ALA A 122 -0.85 -14.96 -3.08
CA ALA A 122 0.56 -15.30 -3.32
C ALA A 122 0.80 -16.79 -3.61
N THR A 123 -0.16 -17.45 -4.28
CA THR A 123 -0.09 -18.89 -4.59
C THR A 123 0.26 -19.10 -6.05
N ARG A 124 1.15 -20.05 -6.33
CA ARG A 124 1.48 -20.51 -7.68
C ARG A 124 0.28 -21.23 -8.31
N LEU A 125 0.05 -21.00 -9.59
CA LEU A 125 -0.98 -21.64 -10.40
C LEU A 125 -0.30 -22.68 -11.29
N GLU A 126 -0.20 -23.90 -10.78
CA GLU A 126 0.40 -25.04 -11.46
C GLU A 126 -0.59 -25.56 -12.51
N ASP A 127 -0.14 -25.97 -13.70
CA ASP A 127 -1.00 -26.44 -14.83
C ASP A 127 -1.61 -25.35 -15.74
N GLY A 128 -1.04 -24.14 -15.75
CA GLY A 128 -1.33 -23.12 -16.76
C GLY A 128 -2.79 -22.64 -16.76
N GLN A 129 -3.40 -22.50 -17.94
CA GLN A 129 -4.75 -21.93 -18.08
C GLN A 129 -5.84 -22.63 -17.26
N ALA A 130 -5.73 -23.95 -17.02
CA ALA A 130 -6.74 -24.71 -16.29
C ALA A 130 -6.80 -24.28 -14.81
N ALA A 131 -5.64 -24.21 -14.14
CA ALA A 131 -5.57 -23.77 -12.76
C ALA A 131 -5.85 -22.26 -12.61
N VAL A 132 -5.49 -21.44 -13.60
CA VAL A 132 -5.91 -20.03 -13.63
C VAL A 132 -7.44 -19.96 -13.64
N TYR A 133 -8.11 -20.71 -14.51
CA TYR A 133 -9.57 -20.71 -14.57
C TYR A 133 -10.18 -21.19 -13.25
N GLU A 134 -9.75 -22.33 -12.71
CA GLU A 134 -10.30 -22.89 -11.47
C GLU A 134 -10.07 -21.98 -10.26
N HIS A 135 -8.91 -21.33 -10.17
CA HIS A 135 -8.58 -20.44 -9.06
C HIS A 135 -9.50 -19.22 -9.00
N TYR A 136 -9.90 -18.65 -10.15
CA TYR A 136 -10.70 -17.43 -10.21
C TYR A 136 -12.19 -17.68 -10.47
N HIS A 137 -12.57 -18.82 -11.05
CA HIS A 137 -13.96 -19.14 -11.33
C HIS A 137 -14.70 -19.54 -10.05
N GLY A 138 -15.70 -18.76 -9.66
CA GLY A 138 -16.44 -18.98 -8.41
C GLY A 138 -15.65 -18.67 -7.14
N GLY A 139 -14.49 -18.01 -7.26
CA GLY A 139 -13.60 -17.66 -6.16
C GLY A 139 -12.59 -18.74 -5.77
N GLY A 140 -12.71 -19.97 -6.28
CA GLY A 140 -11.82 -21.08 -5.88
C GLY A 140 -11.74 -21.30 -4.36
N PRO A 141 -10.77 -22.09 -3.87
CA PRO A 141 -10.59 -22.36 -2.43
C PRO A 141 -10.26 -21.11 -1.60
N ALA A 142 -9.68 -20.08 -2.23
CA ALA A 142 -9.16 -18.88 -1.57
C ALA A 142 -10.06 -17.64 -1.70
N GLY A 143 -11.17 -17.72 -2.44
CA GLY A 143 -12.06 -16.58 -2.72
C GLY A 143 -11.48 -15.52 -3.67
N CYS A 144 -10.43 -15.83 -4.43
CA CYS A 144 -9.71 -14.87 -5.26
C CYS A 144 -10.47 -14.52 -6.54
N ARG A 145 -10.44 -13.25 -6.96
CA ARG A 145 -10.98 -12.79 -8.25
C ARG A 145 -9.86 -12.41 -9.21
N GLN A 146 -9.99 -12.75 -10.49
CA GLN A 146 -8.93 -12.49 -11.48
C GLN A 146 -8.77 -11.01 -11.73
N PHE A 147 -9.88 -10.28 -11.79
CA PHE A 147 -9.89 -8.84 -11.92
C PHE A 147 -10.39 -8.25 -10.62
N GLU A 148 -9.66 -7.27 -10.09
CA GLU A 148 -10.21 -6.40 -9.07
C GLU A 148 -11.28 -5.55 -9.73
N ASP A 149 -12.49 -5.58 -9.17
CA ASP A 149 -13.52 -4.62 -9.54
C ASP A 149 -12.98 -3.24 -9.16
N PHE A 150 -12.48 -2.54 -10.18
CA PHE A 150 -12.30 -1.09 -10.24
C PHE A 150 -11.14 -0.47 -9.43
N ASP A 151 -10.17 0.12 -10.14
CA ASP A 151 -9.17 1.00 -9.56
C ASP A 151 -9.86 2.19 -8.85
N PRO A 152 -9.69 2.38 -7.52
CA PRO A 152 -10.27 3.48 -6.77
C PRO A 152 -9.85 4.86 -7.28
N ARG A 153 -8.81 4.95 -8.13
CA ARG A 153 -8.26 6.16 -8.73
C ARG A 153 -8.78 6.43 -10.14
N SER A 154 -9.66 5.59 -10.68
CA SER A 154 -10.20 5.82 -12.02
C SER A 154 -11.08 7.09 -12.07
N PRO A 155 -11.12 7.80 -13.20
CA PRO A 155 -11.97 8.99 -13.38
C PRO A 155 -13.46 8.69 -13.14
N LEU A 156 -13.91 7.50 -13.52
CA LEU A 156 -15.28 7.03 -13.28
C LEU A 156 -15.55 6.85 -11.78
N ALA A 157 -14.55 6.42 -10.99
CA ALA A 157 -14.67 6.26 -9.53
C ALA A 157 -14.91 7.60 -8.86
N TYR A 158 -14.12 8.59 -9.28
CA TYR A 158 -14.23 9.94 -8.79
C TYR A 158 -15.60 10.53 -9.14
N LEU A 159 -16.05 10.37 -10.38
CA LEU A 159 -17.37 10.83 -10.83
C LEU A 159 -18.49 10.21 -9.98
N LEU A 160 -18.48 8.89 -9.78
CA LEU A 160 -19.49 8.20 -8.99
C LEU A 160 -19.49 8.63 -7.52
N ARG A 161 -18.32 8.89 -6.91
CA ARG A 161 -18.23 9.43 -5.56
C ARG A 161 -18.82 10.84 -5.47
N CYS A 162 -18.54 11.70 -6.44
CA CYS A 162 -19.11 13.04 -6.53
C CYS A 162 -20.64 13.00 -6.68
N LEU A 163 -21.16 12.10 -7.53
CA LEU A 163 -22.61 11.89 -7.70
C LEU A 163 -23.28 11.32 -6.44
N ALA A 164 -22.60 10.45 -5.70
CA ALA A 164 -23.11 9.86 -4.47
C ALA A 164 -23.06 10.81 -3.26
N ALA A 165 -22.13 11.78 -3.23
CA ALA A 165 -21.93 12.69 -2.11
C ALA A 165 -23.20 13.44 -1.62
N PRO A 166 -23.99 14.11 -2.48
CA PRO A 166 -25.21 14.79 -2.03
C PRO A 166 -26.21 13.81 -1.42
N VAL A 167 -26.30 12.60 -1.98
CA VAL A 167 -27.23 11.57 -1.51
C VAL A 167 -26.81 11.06 -0.14
N ARG A 168 -25.52 10.89 0.14
CA ARG A 168 -25.03 10.56 1.48
C ARG A 168 -25.45 11.60 2.51
N VAL A 169 -25.25 12.88 2.19
CA VAL A 169 -25.63 14.00 3.08
C VAL A 169 -27.13 14.01 3.33
N VAL A 170 -27.94 13.92 2.27
CA VAL A 170 -29.41 13.88 2.39
C VAL A 170 -29.88 12.68 3.19
N SER A 171 -29.27 11.50 3.00
CA SER A 171 -29.61 10.28 3.73
C SER A 171 -29.36 10.41 5.22
N VAL A 172 -28.21 10.98 5.59
CA VAL A 172 -27.85 11.25 6.99
C VAL A 172 -28.77 12.30 7.60
N LEU A 173 -29.01 13.42 6.92
CA LEU A 173 -29.91 14.46 7.39
C LEU A 173 -31.34 13.94 7.59
N LEU A 174 -31.86 13.17 6.63
CA LEU A 174 -33.17 12.55 6.72
C LEU A 174 -33.25 11.61 7.93
N PHE A 175 -32.24 10.76 8.12
CA PHE A 175 -32.18 9.86 9.27
C PHE A 175 -32.13 10.61 10.61
N LEU A 176 -31.34 11.68 10.71
CA LEU A 176 -31.27 12.51 11.92
C LEU A 176 -32.58 13.23 12.20
N VAL A 177 -33.22 13.82 11.18
CA VAL A 177 -34.51 14.49 11.33
C VAL A 177 -35.58 13.49 11.77
N LEU A 178 -35.67 12.32 11.13
CA LEU A 178 -36.63 11.27 11.53
C LEU A 178 -36.34 10.73 12.95
N GLY A 179 -35.06 10.61 13.33
CA GLY A 179 -34.68 10.26 14.69
C GLY A 179 -35.11 11.31 15.73
N LEU A 180 -34.94 12.60 15.41
CA LEU A 180 -35.37 13.71 16.27
C LEU A 180 -36.90 13.79 16.37
N THR A 181 -37.62 13.61 15.27
CA THR A 181 -39.08 13.58 15.31
C THR A 181 -39.59 12.42 16.15
N MET A 182 -38.92 11.25 16.12
CA MET A 182 -39.25 10.12 17.01
C MET A 182 -39.07 10.43 18.49
N LEU A 183 -38.04 11.20 18.85
CA LEU A 183 -37.83 11.63 20.23
C LEU A 183 -38.95 12.55 20.75
N VAL A 184 -39.64 13.26 19.86
CA VAL A 184 -40.79 14.13 20.18
C VAL A 184 -42.11 13.37 20.12
N TRP A 185 -42.32 12.55 19.09
CA TRP A 185 -43.55 11.81 18.88
C TRP A 185 -43.79 10.72 19.92
N PHE A 186 -42.73 10.06 20.41
CA PHE A 186 -42.87 8.99 21.39
C PHE A 186 -43.45 9.51 22.74
N PRO A 187 -42.95 10.60 23.34
CA PRO A 187 -43.59 11.23 24.50
C PRO A 187 -45.00 11.75 24.22
N VAL A 188 -45.25 12.36 23.06
CA VAL A 188 -46.59 12.87 22.70
C VAL A 188 -47.59 11.73 22.57
N ALA A 189 -47.23 10.63 21.89
CA ALA A 189 -48.04 9.43 21.81
C ALA A 189 -48.29 8.85 23.20
N PHE A 190 -47.26 8.77 24.05
CA PHE A 190 -47.41 8.28 25.43
C PHE A 190 -48.37 9.15 26.26
N ILE A 191 -48.26 10.48 26.18
CA ILE A 191 -49.16 11.42 26.88
C ILE A 191 -50.60 11.31 26.36
N CYS A 192 -50.78 11.19 25.04
CA CYS A 192 -52.11 11.01 24.44
C CYS A 192 -52.74 9.66 24.76
N LEU A 193 -51.93 8.62 25.02
CA LEU A 193 -52.38 7.27 25.38
C LEU A 193 -52.48 7.04 26.90
N ALA A 194 -51.85 7.89 27.73
CA ALA A 194 -51.91 7.81 29.19
C ALA A 194 -53.35 7.90 29.77
N PRO A 195 -54.29 8.69 29.22
CA PRO A 195 -55.70 8.64 29.60
C PRO A 195 -56.33 7.27 29.33
N CYS A 196 -55.91 6.56 28.28
CA CYS A 196 -56.38 5.20 27.96
C CYS A 196 -55.80 4.13 28.88
N HIS A 197 -54.63 4.35 29.49
CA HIS A 197 -54.07 3.46 30.52
C HIS A 197 -54.94 3.41 31.80
N ARG A 198 -55.75 4.44 32.06
CA ARG A 198 -56.78 4.40 33.12
C ARG A 198 -58.04 3.63 32.70
N CYS A 199 -58.22 3.36 31.41
CA CYS A 199 -59.36 2.65 30.84
C CYS A 199 -59.03 1.18 30.52
N SER A 200 -58.33 0.45 31.37
CA SER A 200 -58.15 -1.02 31.29
C SER A 200 -57.87 -1.62 29.89
N LEU A 201 -57.18 -0.89 28.99
CA LEU A 201 -56.74 -1.46 27.72
C LEU A 201 -55.62 -2.48 28.00
N ARG A 202 -55.78 -3.69 27.46
CA ARG A 202 -54.87 -4.83 27.60
C ARG A 202 -53.46 -4.46 27.11
N SER A 203 -52.42 -4.91 27.81
CA SER A 203 -50.99 -4.64 27.51
C SER A 203 -50.60 -4.87 26.04
N GLU A 204 -51.24 -5.84 25.39
CA GLU A 204 -51.02 -6.19 23.98
C GLU A 204 -51.40 -5.06 23.00
N CYS A 205 -52.38 -4.20 23.34
CA CYS A 205 -52.74 -3.06 22.48
C CYS A 205 -51.68 -1.96 22.51
N MET A 206 -50.97 -1.77 23.62
CA MET A 206 -49.97 -0.70 23.76
C MET A 206 -48.71 -1.00 22.96
N GLU A 207 -48.28 -2.27 22.96
CA GLU A 207 -47.13 -2.73 22.17
C GLU A 207 -47.39 -2.55 20.66
N CYS A 208 -48.60 -2.90 20.19
CA CYS A 208 -49.01 -2.70 18.80
C CYS A 208 -48.99 -1.22 18.39
N VAL A 209 -49.47 -0.30 19.24
CA VAL A 209 -49.50 1.14 18.91
C VAL A 209 -48.08 1.72 18.84
N LEU A 210 -47.19 1.32 19.76
CA LEU A 210 -45.79 1.75 19.75
C LEU A 210 -45.05 1.19 18.53
N LEU A 211 -45.24 -0.09 18.21
CA LEU A 211 -44.66 -0.73 17.03
C LEU A 211 -45.14 -0.05 15.75
N CYS A 212 -46.43 0.25 15.62
CA CYS A 212 -46.99 0.98 14.49
C CYS A 212 -46.42 2.39 14.37
N ALA A 213 -46.28 3.13 15.47
CA ALA A 213 -45.72 4.49 15.47
C ALA A 213 -44.25 4.50 15.01
N VAL A 214 -43.45 3.55 15.48
CA VAL A 214 -42.05 3.39 15.06
C VAL A 214 -41.98 3.02 13.56
N ASN A 215 -42.80 2.08 13.08
CA ASN A 215 -42.80 1.70 11.66
C ASN A 215 -43.21 2.86 10.74
N LEU A 216 -44.25 3.62 11.11
CA LEU A 216 -44.70 4.80 10.37
C LEU A 216 -43.62 5.88 10.27
N ALA A 217 -42.76 6.00 11.27
CA ALA A 217 -41.64 6.94 11.29
C ALA A 217 -40.53 6.64 10.29
N PHE A 218 -40.30 5.35 10.03
CA PHE A 218 -39.27 4.91 9.09
C PHE A 218 -39.78 4.87 7.64
N LEU A 219 -41.10 4.96 7.40
CA LEU A 219 -41.67 4.96 6.05
C LEU A 219 -41.08 6.04 5.11
N PRO A 220 -40.85 7.30 5.53
CA PRO A 220 -40.23 8.29 4.65
C PRO A 220 -38.79 7.91 4.25
N PHE A 221 -38.03 7.29 5.16
CA PHE A 221 -36.68 6.80 4.86
C PHE A 221 -36.70 5.62 3.89
N VAL A 222 -37.63 4.67 4.09
CA VAL A 222 -37.83 3.53 3.19
C VAL A 222 -38.28 4.01 1.80
N ALA A 223 -39.22 4.95 1.73
CA ALA A 223 -39.68 5.53 0.47
C ALA A 223 -38.54 6.24 -0.27
N PHE A 224 -37.71 7.00 0.44
CA PHE A 224 -36.50 7.62 -0.12
C PHE A 224 -35.52 6.56 -0.67
N GLN A 225 -35.28 5.49 0.08
CA GLN A 225 -34.40 4.39 -0.36
C GLN A 225 -34.92 3.71 -1.63
N LEU A 226 -36.23 3.44 -1.73
CA LEU A 226 -36.83 2.84 -2.92
C LEU A 226 -36.75 3.77 -4.14
N CYS A 227 -37.02 5.06 -3.95
CA CYS A 227 -36.86 6.07 -5.00
C CYS A 227 -35.41 6.15 -5.48
N TRP A 228 -34.45 6.16 -4.55
CA TRP A 228 -33.03 6.18 -4.87
C TRP A 228 -32.59 4.93 -5.64
N ILE A 229 -33.08 3.74 -5.28
CA ILE A 229 -32.78 2.51 -6.02
C ILE A 229 -33.19 2.64 -7.49
N LEU A 230 -34.40 3.16 -7.75
CA LEU A 230 -34.87 3.40 -9.13
C LEU A 230 -33.98 4.44 -9.85
N CYS A 231 -33.65 5.55 -9.19
CA CYS A 231 -32.74 6.56 -9.75
C CYS A 231 -31.34 5.98 -10.05
N SER A 232 -30.81 5.13 -9.17
CA SER A 232 -29.51 4.49 -9.34
C SER A 232 -29.49 3.51 -10.52
N ALA A 233 -30.59 2.79 -10.76
CA ALA A 233 -30.75 1.93 -11.93
C ALA A 233 -30.79 2.76 -13.23
N CYS A 234 -31.53 3.88 -13.24
CA CYS A 234 -31.53 4.80 -14.39
C CYS A 234 -30.15 5.41 -14.64
N LEU A 235 -29.45 5.86 -13.59
CA LEU A 235 -28.11 6.41 -13.68
C LEU A 235 -27.11 5.37 -14.20
N TRP A 236 -27.21 4.13 -13.74
CA TRP A 236 -26.39 3.03 -14.23
C TRP A 236 -26.63 2.73 -15.71
N LEU A 237 -27.89 2.71 -16.17
CA LEU A 237 -28.21 2.53 -17.58
C LEU A 237 -27.57 3.61 -18.46
N MET A 238 -27.50 4.85 -17.97
CA MET A 238 -26.85 5.96 -18.66
C MET A 238 -25.32 5.88 -18.64
N LEU A 239 -24.73 5.30 -17.60
CA LEU A 239 -23.28 5.14 -17.46
C LEU A 239 -22.74 3.83 -18.07
N LYS A 240 -23.62 2.87 -18.39
CA LYS A 240 -23.24 1.59 -19.01
C LYS A 240 -22.45 1.75 -20.32
N PRO A 241 -22.77 2.69 -21.23
CA PRO A 241 -21.96 2.96 -22.42
C PRO A 241 -20.56 3.51 -22.10
N CYS A 242 -20.36 4.08 -20.92
CA CYS A 242 -19.08 4.62 -20.44
C CYS A 242 -18.26 3.58 -19.66
N GLY A 243 -18.64 2.30 -19.69
CA GLY A 243 -17.94 1.22 -18.99
C GLY A 243 -18.43 0.94 -17.57
N ALA A 244 -19.62 1.41 -17.18
CA ALA A 244 -20.17 1.09 -15.87
C ALA A 244 -20.67 -0.36 -15.78
N GLU A 245 -19.98 -1.16 -14.96
CA GLU A 245 -20.35 -2.54 -14.64
C GLU A 245 -21.40 -2.65 -13.52
N CYS A 246 -21.91 -3.86 -13.27
CA CYS A 246 -22.92 -4.15 -12.24
C CYS A 246 -22.46 -3.76 -10.82
N GLY A 247 -21.15 -3.81 -10.54
CA GLY A 247 -20.60 -3.36 -9.25
C GLY A 247 -20.92 -1.90 -8.93
N HIS A 248 -20.94 -1.02 -9.94
CA HIS A 248 -21.29 0.39 -9.77
C HIS A 248 -22.77 0.59 -9.43
N LEU A 249 -23.65 -0.24 -9.99
CA LEU A 249 -25.07 -0.24 -9.64
C LEU A 249 -25.26 -0.63 -8.18
N VAL A 250 -24.63 -1.71 -7.73
CA VAL A 250 -24.69 -2.17 -6.34
C VAL A 250 -24.14 -1.10 -5.39
N PHE A 251 -23.00 -0.49 -5.73
CA PHE A 251 -22.44 0.62 -4.96
C PHE A 251 -23.44 1.76 -4.82
N LEU A 252 -24.03 2.23 -5.93
CA LEU A 252 -25.02 3.32 -5.91
C LEU A 252 -26.25 2.94 -5.07
N MET A 253 -26.81 1.74 -5.24
CA MET A 253 -27.98 1.29 -4.48
C MET A 253 -27.73 1.28 -2.96
N GLN A 254 -26.51 0.93 -2.53
CA GLN A 254 -26.13 0.84 -1.12
C GLN A 254 -25.85 2.19 -0.45
N VAL A 255 -25.69 3.28 -1.21
CA VAL A 255 -25.26 4.59 -0.69
C VAL A 255 -26.08 5.06 0.52
N PRO A 256 -27.42 5.10 0.52
CA PRO A 256 -28.17 5.67 1.63
C PRO A 256 -28.05 4.81 2.90
N PHE A 257 -28.09 3.48 2.76
CA PHE A 257 -27.95 2.55 3.87
C PHE A 257 -26.57 2.63 4.52
N VAL A 258 -25.50 2.52 3.71
CA VAL A 258 -24.11 2.55 4.21
C VAL A 258 -23.77 3.89 4.85
N SER A 259 -24.40 5.00 4.42
CA SER A 259 -24.20 6.32 5.01
C SER A 259 -24.73 6.44 6.45
N VAL A 260 -25.73 5.63 6.79
CA VAL A 260 -26.41 5.69 8.10
C VAL A 260 -25.87 4.62 9.07
N LEU A 261 -25.29 3.53 8.55
CA LEU A 261 -24.70 2.45 9.35
C LEU A 261 -23.77 2.93 10.49
N PRO A 262 -22.83 3.88 10.29
CA PRO A 262 -21.96 4.34 11.37
C PRO A 262 -22.71 5.02 12.52
N LEU A 263 -23.83 5.70 12.23
CA LEU A 263 -24.67 6.33 13.25
C LEU A 263 -25.40 5.26 14.07
N ILE A 264 -25.94 4.24 13.41
CA ILE A 264 -26.58 3.10 14.08
C ILE A 264 -25.56 2.36 14.94
N ALA A 265 -24.39 2.03 14.38
CA ALA A 265 -23.31 1.36 15.08
C ALA A 265 -22.78 2.18 16.27
N GLY A 266 -22.66 3.50 16.13
CA GLY A 266 -22.28 4.41 17.21
C GLY A 266 -23.29 4.38 18.37
N VAL A 267 -24.59 4.45 18.07
CA VAL A 267 -25.66 4.37 19.08
C VAL A 267 -25.66 3.00 19.79
N LEU A 268 -25.44 1.91 19.06
CA LEU A 268 -25.36 0.55 19.64
C LEU A 268 -24.06 0.34 20.44
N SER A 269 -22.93 0.90 19.99
CA SER A 269 -21.62 0.78 20.65
C SER A 269 -21.54 1.56 21.96
N VAL A 270 -22.30 2.65 22.12
CA VAL A 270 -22.45 3.36 23.41
C VAL A 270 -23.09 2.45 24.47
N ARG A 271 -23.92 1.47 24.07
CA ARG A 271 -24.45 0.43 24.97
C ARG A 271 -23.49 -0.72 25.25
N GLY A 272 -22.48 -0.95 24.39
CA GLY A 272 -21.55 -2.07 24.45
C GLY A 272 -20.21 -1.79 25.14
N ARG A 273 -20.06 -0.70 25.92
CA ARG A 273 -18.79 -0.38 26.57
C ARG A 273 -18.59 -1.11 27.91
N ARG A 274 -18.67 -2.45 27.88
CA ARG A 274 -18.00 -3.38 28.81
C ARG A 274 -17.65 -4.64 28.03
N GLY A 275 -16.36 -4.79 27.69
CA GLY A 275 -15.80 -6.06 27.25
C GLY A 275 -15.16 -6.06 25.87
N ASN A 276 -13.84 -6.08 25.88
CA ASN A 276 -12.94 -6.62 24.86
C ASN A 276 -12.75 -5.84 23.53
N ARG A 277 -11.68 -5.04 23.50
CA ARG A 277 -10.98 -4.70 22.25
C ARG A 277 -10.10 -5.89 21.88
N GLN A 278 -10.58 -6.75 20.99
CA GLN A 278 -9.65 -7.47 20.11
C GLN A 278 -9.44 -6.59 18.90
N ALA A 279 -8.34 -5.85 18.92
CA ALA A 279 -7.79 -5.25 17.71
C ALA A 279 -7.35 -6.42 16.81
N TRP A 280 -7.90 -6.48 15.61
CA TRP A 280 -7.32 -7.31 14.56
C TRP A 280 -5.99 -6.67 14.17
N PRO A 281 -4.88 -7.43 14.13
CA PRO A 281 -3.62 -6.91 13.63
C PRO A 281 -3.86 -6.46 12.20
N ASN A 282 -3.40 -5.26 11.91
CA ASN A 282 -3.38 -4.70 10.58
C ASN A 282 -2.33 -5.45 9.76
N GLU A 283 -2.66 -5.69 8.49
CA GLU A 283 -1.95 -6.56 7.54
C GLU A 283 -0.44 -6.25 7.40
N TRP A 284 0.00 -5.06 7.83
CA TRP A 284 1.40 -4.65 7.86
C TRP A 284 2.20 -5.23 9.05
N GLU A 285 1.59 -5.46 10.22
CA GLU A 285 2.28 -6.04 11.40
C GLU A 285 2.67 -7.50 11.12
N LEU A 286 1.79 -8.27 10.46
CA LEU A 286 2.06 -9.65 10.03
C LEU A 286 3.17 -9.74 8.98
N GLN A 287 3.42 -8.65 8.26
CA GLN A 287 4.42 -8.59 7.20
C GLN A 287 5.80 -8.20 7.73
N GLU A 288 5.87 -7.42 8.81
CA GLU A 288 7.12 -7.17 9.56
C GLU A 288 7.64 -8.45 10.22
N ASP A 289 6.76 -9.23 10.87
CA ASP A 289 7.12 -10.52 11.49
C ASP A 289 7.68 -11.53 10.47
N ALA A 290 7.14 -11.52 9.24
CA ALA A 290 7.60 -12.39 8.15
C ALA A 290 8.95 -11.96 7.56
N LEU A 291 9.20 -10.66 7.45
CA LEU A 291 10.49 -10.12 6.97
C LEU A 291 11.61 -10.36 7.99
N ASP A 292 11.33 -10.18 9.28
CA ASP A 292 12.29 -10.47 10.36
C ASP A 292 12.64 -11.97 10.42
N ALA A 293 11.69 -12.85 10.10
CA ALA A 293 11.93 -14.30 10.02
C ALA A 293 12.85 -14.69 8.85
N VAL A 294 12.70 -14.02 7.69
CA VAL A 294 13.57 -14.23 6.51
C VAL A 294 14.98 -13.69 6.77
N GLU A 295 15.11 -12.52 7.40
CA GLU A 295 16.41 -11.93 7.73
C GLU A 295 17.18 -12.78 8.78
N GLN A 296 16.48 -13.39 9.73
CA GLN A 296 17.09 -14.36 10.66
C GLN A 296 17.50 -15.67 9.99
N HIS A 297 16.77 -16.12 8.98
CA HIS A 297 17.10 -17.32 8.21
C HIS A 297 18.36 -17.11 7.36
N ASP A 298 18.51 -15.95 6.70
CA ASP A 298 19.71 -15.61 5.93
C ASP A 298 20.95 -15.42 6.81
N ARG A 299 20.81 -14.80 8.00
CA ARG A 299 21.93 -14.71 8.97
C ARG A 299 22.39 -16.08 9.46
N ARG A 300 21.50 -17.07 9.56
CA ARG A 300 21.88 -18.45 9.95
C ARG A 300 22.58 -19.22 8.83
N ARG A 301 22.26 -18.94 7.55
CA ARG A 301 22.97 -19.54 6.40
C ARG A 301 24.41 -19.04 6.28
N VAL A 302 24.65 -17.75 6.51
CA VAL A 302 25.98 -17.15 6.39
C VAL A 302 26.96 -17.62 7.49
N VAL A 303 26.45 -18.14 8.61
CA VAL A 303 27.29 -18.57 9.75
C VAL A 303 27.74 -20.04 9.65
N LEU A 304 27.18 -20.85 8.74
CA LEU A 304 27.46 -22.29 8.67
C LEU A 304 28.45 -22.75 7.59
N ASP A 305 28.97 -21.86 6.74
CA ASP A 305 30.06 -22.21 5.81
C ASP A 305 31.38 -21.49 6.14
N PRO A 306 32.22 -22.07 7.02
CA PRO A 306 33.64 -21.80 7.00
C PRO A 306 34.41 -23.01 6.44
N LEU A 307 35.13 -22.74 5.35
CA LEU A 307 36.42 -23.34 4.95
C LEU A 307 36.40 -24.74 4.29
N SER A 308 36.55 -24.74 2.96
CA SER A 308 37.63 -25.51 2.32
C SER A 308 37.92 -24.98 0.90
N SER A 309 38.86 -24.04 0.81
CA SER A 309 39.58 -23.72 -0.41
C SER A 309 41.08 -23.73 -0.10
N SER A 310 41.76 -24.75 -0.58
CA SER A 310 43.21 -24.83 -0.79
C SER A 310 43.38 -25.77 -1.98
N GLU A 311 43.67 -25.24 -3.18
CA GLU A 311 45.05 -25.06 -3.70
C GLU A 311 45.70 -26.43 -3.93
N GLU A 312 45.74 -26.89 -5.18
CA GLU A 312 46.95 -27.03 -6.04
C GLU A 312 47.06 -28.55 -6.33
N GLU A 313 47.36 -29.08 -7.52
CA GLU A 313 48.42 -28.79 -8.47
C GLU A 313 48.12 -29.58 -9.78
N GLU A 314 48.46 -29.01 -10.92
CA GLU A 314 48.61 -29.75 -12.19
C GLU A 314 49.93 -30.53 -12.15
N GLU A 315 49.89 -31.85 -12.28
CA GLU A 315 51.01 -32.63 -12.84
C GLU A 315 50.46 -33.71 -13.79
N GLY A 316 51.07 -33.77 -14.98
CA GLY A 316 50.72 -34.71 -16.03
C GLY A 316 51.22 -36.13 -15.77
N GLY A 317 50.70 -37.05 -16.58
CA GLY A 317 51.18 -38.43 -16.66
C GLY A 317 50.30 -39.22 -17.62
N ASP A 318 50.90 -39.62 -18.73
CA ASP A 318 50.41 -40.67 -19.63
C ASP A 318 50.02 -41.94 -18.86
N ASP A 319 49.04 -42.70 -19.37
CA ASP A 319 49.16 -44.15 -19.62
C ASP A 319 47.80 -44.77 -20.02
N ASP A 320 47.82 -45.41 -21.19
CA ASP A 320 47.10 -46.59 -21.68
C ASP A 320 45.87 -47.15 -20.93
N ALA A 321 44.83 -47.46 -21.72
CA ALA A 321 44.26 -48.81 -21.94
C ALA A 321 42.71 -48.87 -21.98
N ASP A 322 42.25 -49.56 -23.04
CA ASP A 322 40.91 -50.10 -23.38
C ASP A 322 39.75 -49.16 -23.78
#